data_AF-A0A849QMD5-F1
#
_entry.id   AF-A0A849QMD5-F1
#
_cell.length_a   1.000
_cell.length_b   1.000
_cell.length_c   1.000
_cell.angle_alpha   90.00
_cell.angle_beta   90.00
_cell.angle_gamma   90.00
#
_symmetry.space_group_name_H-M   'P 1'
#
loop_
_entity.id
_entity.type
_entity.pdbx_description
1 polymer ?
#
loop_
_entity_poly.entity_id
_entity_poly.type
_entity_poly.pdbx_seq_one_letter_code
_entity_poly.pdbx_strand_id
1 'polypeptide(L)'
;MAGNENVLSVPIQLVLGGMDHIERENVSAVPYHFTISTEGKWEMLISAGYVEVTKGDVIQIPIKKTVVYENTVSLPCAFCHHALGTVLKVQSEGMALVESKRNISSIVFLPILDGMIEKGDLLGVINVFPIIVNR
;
A
#
# COMPACT_ATOMS: atom_id res chain seq x y z
N MET A 1 -8.37 -29.00 -22.40
CA MET A 1 -6.90 -29.03 -22.62
C MET A 1 -6.48 -27.63 -23.01
N ALA A 2 -5.99 -26.85 -22.04
CA ALA A 2 -5.41 -25.52 -22.26
C ALA A 2 -4.00 -25.54 -21.69
N GLY A 3 -3.08 -24.88 -22.39
CA GLY A 3 -1.65 -25.13 -22.41
C GLY A 3 -0.97 -25.10 -21.05
N ASN A 4 -0.10 -26.09 -20.86
CA ASN A 4 0.92 -26.11 -19.84
C ASN A 4 2.01 -25.12 -20.25
N GLU A 5 1.78 -23.82 -20.08
CA GLU A 5 2.87 -22.84 -20.13
C GLU A 5 3.67 -23.02 -18.83
N ASN A 6 4.86 -23.63 -18.95
CA ASN A 6 5.85 -23.60 -17.89
C ASN A 6 6.24 -22.12 -17.67
N VAL A 7 5.49 -21.40 -16.83
CA VAL A 7 5.88 -20.07 -16.39
C VAL A 7 7.14 -20.25 -15.54
N LEU A 8 8.29 -20.01 -16.17
CA LEU A 8 9.58 -20.16 -15.52
C LEU A 8 9.68 -19.15 -14.40
N SER A 9 9.94 -19.65 -13.19
CA SER A 9 10.20 -18.79 -12.05
C SER A 9 11.51 -18.03 -12.28
N VAL A 10 11.47 -16.71 -12.11
CA VAL A 10 12.61 -15.82 -12.33
C VAL A 10 13.21 -15.47 -10.96
N PRO A 11 14.54 -15.63 -10.77
CA PRO A 11 15.19 -15.13 -9.56
C PRO A 11 15.17 -13.60 -9.58
N ILE A 12 14.65 -13.00 -8.52
CA ILE A 12 14.62 -11.56 -8.32
C ILE A 12 15.23 -11.20 -6.97
N GLN A 13 15.73 -9.98 -6.86
CA GLN A 13 16.10 -9.40 -5.57
C GLN A 13 15.01 -8.41 -5.15
N LEU A 14 14.33 -8.70 -4.06
CA LEU A 14 13.46 -7.75 -3.40
C LEU A 14 14.32 -6.73 -2.65
N VAL A 15 14.02 -5.44 -2.86
CA VAL A 15 14.59 -4.33 -2.08
C VAL A 15 13.46 -3.72 -1.29
N LEU A 16 13.50 -3.91 0.02
CA LEU A 16 12.42 -3.64 0.95
C LEU A 16 12.91 -2.69 2.03
N GLY A 17 11.99 -2.15 2.83
CA GLY A 17 12.34 -1.33 3.99
C GLY A 17 11.46 -0.10 4.19
N GLY A 18 11.78 0.62 5.25
CA GLY A 18 11.16 1.87 5.67
C GLY A 18 11.91 3.11 5.15
N MET A 19 11.64 4.27 5.75
CA MET A 19 12.40 5.48 5.44
C MET A 19 13.87 5.40 5.89
N ASP A 20 14.15 4.64 6.96
CA ASP A 20 15.45 4.67 7.63
C ASP A 20 16.28 3.37 7.47
N HIS A 21 15.74 2.35 6.81
CA HIS A 21 16.43 1.07 6.64
C HIS A 21 16.09 0.45 5.28
N ILE A 22 17.04 -0.35 4.77
CA ILE A 22 16.88 -1.11 3.54
C ILE A 22 17.26 -2.56 3.81
N GLU A 23 16.37 -3.46 3.45
CA GLU A 23 16.55 -4.91 3.50
C GLU A 23 16.57 -5.48 2.07
N ARG A 24 17.28 -6.59 1.89
CA ARG A 24 17.39 -7.28 0.60
C ARG A 24 17.17 -8.77 0.79
N GLU A 25 16.34 -9.34 -0.07
CA GLU A 25 16.08 -10.78 -0.09
C GLU A 25 16.05 -11.27 -1.54
N ASN A 26 16.73 -12.39 -1.82
CA ASN A 26 16.64 -13.05 -3.12
C ASN A 26 15.50 -14.07 -3.06
N VAL A 27 14.54 -13.94 -3.97
CA VAL A 27 13.38 -14.84 -4.05
C VAL A 27 13.18 -15.34 -5.48
N SER A 28 12.51 -16.48 -5.61
CA SER A 28 12.02 -16.97 -6.90
C SER A 28 10.60 -16.48 -7.10
N ALA A 29 10.34 -15.73 -8.18
CA ALA A 29 9.04 -15.13 -8.45
C ALA A 29 8.46 -15.62 -9.78
N VAL A 30 7.14 -15.66 -9.85
CA VAL A 30 6.38 -16.05 -11.05
C VAL A 30 5.43 -14.90 -11.39
N PRO A 31 5.40 -14.40 -12.64
CA PRO A 31 4.40 -13.44 -13.05
C PRO A 31 3.02 -14.10 -13.10
N TYR A 32 2.00 -13.41 -12.59
CA TYR A 32 0.62 -13.87 -12.61
C TYR A 32 -0.30 -12.85 -13.28
N HIS A 33 -1.31 -13.34 -13.97
CA HIS A 33 -2.43 -12.53 -14.43
C HIS A 33 -3.53 -12.56 -13.36
N PHE A 34 -4.29 -11.49 -13.23
CA PHE A 34 -5.44 -11.46 -12.35
C PHE A 34 -6.58 -10.66 -12.97
N THR A 35 -7.80 -11.01 -12.59
CA THR A 35 -9.01 -10.27 -12.91
C THR A 35 -9.47 -9.51 -11.68
N ILE A 36 -9.86 -8.25 -11.84
CA ILE A 36 -10.42 -7.41 -10.77
C ILE A 36 -11.95 -7.54 -10.78
N SER A 37 -12.55 -7.70 -9.60
CA SER A 37 -14.02 -7.68 -9.44
C SER A 37 -14.60 -6.29 -9.76
N THR A 38 -15.87 -6.23 -10.17
CA THR A 38 -16.61 -4.97 -10.32
C THR A 38 -17.04 -4.37 -8.97
N GLU A 39 -16.99 -5.15 -7.89
CA GLU A 39 -17.25 -4.67 -6.53
C GLU A 39 -15.94 -4.18 -5.89
N GLY A 40 -15.95 -2.96 -5.37
CA GLY A 40 -14.84 -2.36 -4.67
C GLY A 40 -15.26 -1.78 -3.33
N LYS A 41 -14.32 -1.72 -2.39
CA LYS A 41 -14.48 -1.10 -1.09
C LYS A 41 -13.52 0.08 -0.95
N TRP A 42 -13.97 1.15 -0.31
CA TRP A 42 -13.09 2.20 0.17
C TRP A 42 -12.57 1.88 1.57
N GLU A 43 -11.26 1.94 1.73
CA GLU A 43 -10.62 1.90 3.04
C GLU A 43 -10.00 3.26 3.35
N MET A 44 -10.34 3.79 4.53
CA MET A 44 -9.85 5.09 4.99
C MET A 44 -8.47 4.95 5.63
N LEU A 45 -7.59 5.91 5.36
CA LEU A 45 -6.28 6.06 5.98
C LEU A 45 -6.37 7.20 6.99
N ILE A 46 -6.60 6.86 8.26
CA ILE A 46 -6.91 7.83 9.32
C ILE A 46 -5.70 8.01 10.22
N SER A 47 -5.24 9.24 10.43
CA SER A 47 -4.11 9.53 11.31
C SER A 47 -4.33 8.96 12.73
N ALA A 48 -3.31 8.31 13.28
CA ALA A 48 -3.33 7.79 14.66
C ALA A 48 -2.82 8.78 15.70
N GLY A 49 -2.23 9.91 15.29
CA GLY A 49 -1.56 10.85 16.18
C GLY A 49 -1.44 12.26 15.61
N TYR A 50 -0.59 13.06 16.26
CA TYR A 50 -0.30 14.43 15.86
C TYR A 50 1.05 14.48 15.18
N VAL A 51 1.13 15.07 13.98
CA VAL A 51 2.35 15.16 13.19
C VAL A 51 2.45 16.55 12.58
N GLU A 52 3.47 17.29 12.96
CA GLU A 52 3.84 18.52 12.26
C GLU A 52 4.50 18.14 10.93
N VAL A 53 4.04 18.77 9.85
CA VAL A 53 4.55 18.52 8.50
C VAL A 53 5.17 19.78 7.93
N THR A 54 6.31 19.60 7.26
CA THR A 54 7.00 20.65 6.51
C THR A 54 6.89 20.34 5.02
N LYS A 55 6.59 21.37 4.23
CA LYS A 55 6.42 21.28 2.78
C LYS A 55 7.66 20.66 2.14
N GLY A 56 7.45 19.62 1.34
CA GLY A 56 8.50 18.92 0.60
C GLY A 56 9.19 17.80 1.39
N ASP A 57 9.04 17.76 2.70
CA ASP A 57 9.63 16.72 3.54
C ASP A 57 8.74 15.48 3.52
N VAL A 58 9.14 14.49 2.72
CA VAL A 58 8.48 13.18 2.73
C VAL A 58 8.57 12.61 4.14
N ILE A 59 7.43 12.21 4.70
CA ILE A 59 7.34 11.77 6.09
C ILE A 59 6.46 10.52 6.20
N GLN A 60 6.81 9.64 7.14
CA GLN A 60 5.99 8.49 7.50
C GLN A 60 5.02 8.87 8.62
N ILE A 61 3.73 8.66 8.38
CA ILE A 61 2.66 9.00 9.32
C ILE A 61 1.98 7.71 9.81
N PRO A 62 1.96 7.44 11.12
CA PRO A 62 1.19 6.34 11.70
C PRO A 62 -0.31 6.54 11.47
N ILE A 63 -0.99 5.48 11.06
CA ILE A 63 -2.45 5.49 10.88
C ILE A 63 -3.13 4.47 11.78
N LYS A 64 -4.45 4.60 11.97
CA LYS A 64 -5.27 3.52 12.51
C LYS A 64 -5.11 2.30 11.61
N LYS A 65 -4.93 1.12 12.22
CA LYS A 65 -4.69 -0.12 11.47
C LYS A 65 -5.82 -0.37 10.48
N THR A 66 -5.46 -0.52 9.22
CA THR A 66 -6.38 -0.85 8.13
C THR A 66 -6.02 -2.23 7.59
N VAL A 67 -7.00 -3.12 7.57
CA VAL A 67 -6.81 -4.50 7.14
C VAL A 67 -7.13 -4.62 5.66
N VAL A 68 -6.18 -5.14 4.89
CA VAL A 68 -6.37 -5.56 3.50
C VAL A 68 -6.29 -7.08 3.46
N TYR A 69 -7.41 -7.73 3.18
CA TYR A 69 -7.51 -9.20 3.17
C TYR A 69 -6.75 -9.80 1.97
N GLU A 70 -6.45 -11.10 2.08
CA GLU A 70 -5.88 -11.90 0.99
C GLU A 70 -6.71 -11.81 -0.30
N ASN A 71 -6.06 -12.03 -1.45
CA ASN A 71 -6.71 -12.01 -2.77
C ASN A 71 -7.46 -10.70 -3.07
N THR A 72 -6.89 -9.59 -2.63
CA THR A 72 -7.34 -8.24 -3.00
C THR A 72 -6.18 -7.43 -3.57
N VAL A 73 -6.50 -6.40 -4.34
CA VAL A 73 -5.55 -5.36 -4.76
C VAL A 73 -6.00 -4.03 -4.19
N SER A 74 -5.05 -3.23 -3.71
CA SER A 74 -5.29 -1.85 -3.32
C SER A 74 -4.76 -0.90 -4.38
N LEU A 75 -5.60 0.07 -4.77
CA LEU A 75 -5.25 1.13 -5.71
C LEU A 75 -5.41 2.49 -5.02
N PRO A 76 -4.48 3.44 -5.22
CA PRO A 76 -4.67 4.80 -4.74
C PRO A 76 -5.98 5.40 -5.24
N CYS A 77 -6.69 6.14 -4.39
CA CYS A 77 -7.82 6.95 -4.82
C CYS A 77 -7.34 8.30 -5.33
N ALA A 78 -7.56 8.59 -6.62
CA ALA A 78 -7.14 9.85 -7.24
C ALA A 78 -7.82 11.10 -6.63
N PHE A 79 -9.01 10.94 -6.02
CA PHE A 79 -9.78 12.04 -5.44
C PHE A 79 -9.43 12.34 -3.97
N CYS A 80 -8.39 11.74 -3.41
CA CYS A 80 -7.96 12.01 -2.04
C CYS A 80 -6.90 13.11 -1.99
N HIS A 81 -7.37 14.35 -1.93
CA HIS A 81 -6.51 15.51 -1.69
C HIS A 81 -6.70 15.98 -0.24
N HIS A 82 -5.77 15.59 0.63
CA HIS A 82 -5.62 16.28 1.91
C HIS A 82 -5.04 17.67 1.61
N ALA A 83 -5.56 18.74 2.22
CA ALA A 83 -5.11 20.10 1.89
C ALA A 83 -3.59 20.29 2.11
N LEU A 84 -3.03 19.59 3.11
CA LEU A 84 -1.60 19.64 3.40
C LEU A 84 -0.74 18.77 2.47
N GLY A 85 -1.29 17.85 1.67
CA GLY A 85 -0.47 16.93 0.88
C GLY A 85 -1.16 15.70 0.32
N THR A 86 -0.36 14.72 -0.10
CA THR A 86 -0.84 13.49 -0.73
C THR A 86 -0.17 12.25 -0.17
N VAL A 87 -0.89 11.13 -0.15
CA VAL A 87 -0.37 9.82 0.21
C VAL A 87 0.36 9.23 -1.00
N LEU A 88 1.67 8.97 -0.86
CA LEU A 88 2.48 8.37 -1.91
C LEU A 88 2.38 6.85 -1.93
N LYS A 89 2.41 6.22 -0.75
CA LYS A 89 2.24 4.77 -0.58
C LYS A 89 1.75 4.44 0.82
N VAL A 90 1.16 3.26 0.94
CA VAL A 90 0.84 2.63 2.24
C VAL A 90 1.97 1.67 2.63
N GLN A 91 2.19 1.50 3.93
CA GLN A 91 3.16 0.55 4.46
C GLN A 91 2.48 -0.48 5.35
N SER A 92 2.80 -1.75 5.10
CA SER A 92 2.41 -2.86 5.95
C SER A 92 3.48 -3.15 7.00
N GLU A 93 3.08 -3.80 8.09
CA GLU A 93 4.01 -4.40 9.05
C GLU A 93 4.74 -5.58 8.38
N GLY A 94 5.89 -5.31 7.78
CA GLY A 94 6.74 -6.31 7.12
C GLY A 94 6.34 -6.63 5.67
N MET A 95 6.99 -7.65 5.11
CA MET A 95 6.63 -8.20 3.80
C MET A 95 5.28 -8.89 3.86
N ALA A 96 4.41 -8.58 2.90
CA ALA A 96 3.09 -9.17 2.87
C ALA A 96 2.68 -9.48 1.43
N LEU A 97 2.60 -10.77 1.12
CA LEU A 97 2.21 -11.29 -0.18
C LEU A 97 0.71 -11.04 -0.43
N VAL A 98 0.30 -11.03 -1.70
CA VAL A 98 -1.11 -10.79 -2.09
C VAL A 98 -2.05 -11.87 -1.55
N GLU A 99 -1.53 -13.09 -1.41
CA GLU A 99 -2.19 -14.27 -0.87
C GLU A 99 -2.32 -14.24 0.66
N SER A 100 -1.73 -13.24 1.31
CA SER A 100 -1.75 -13.09 2.77
C SER A 100 -2.54 -11.86 3.18
N LYS A 101 -3.09 -11.90 4.40
CA LYS A 101 -3.67 -10.74 5.04
C LYS A 101 -2.57 -9.70 5.33
N ARG A 102 -2.84 -8.44 5.00
CA ARG A 102 -1.89 -7.33 5.14
C ARG A 102 -2.46 -6.30 6.09
N ASN A 103 -1.66 -5.86 7.05
CA ASN A 103 -2.06 -4.82 8.00
C ASN A 103 -1.30 -3.55 7.66
N ILE A 104 -2.03 -2.55 7.16
CA ILE A 104 -1.46 -1.21 6.91
C ILE A 104 -1.45 -0.47 8.25
N SER A 105 -0.27 -0.02 8.67
CA SER A 105 -0.06 0.66 9.95
C SER A 105 0.47 2.08 9.80
N SER A 106 1.01 2.42 8.63
CA SER A 106 1.50 3.75 8.33
C SER A 106 1.40 4.07 6.84
N ILE A 107 1.56 5.35 6.54
CA ILE A 107 1.61 5.87 5.18
C ILE A 107 2.89 6.67 4.97
N VAL A 108 3.32 6.80 3.73
CA VAL A 108 4.28 7.82 3.33
C VAL A 108 3.51 8.98 2.71
N PHE A 109 3.67 10.16 3.29
CA PHE A 109 2.96 11.37 2.94
C PHE A 109 3.93 12.40 2.38
N LEU A 110 3.52 13.09 1.31
CA LEU A 110 4.24 14.23 0.75
C LEU A 110 3.46 15.51 1.05
N PRO A 111 3.94 16.33 2.00
CA PRO A 111 3.33 17.62 2.29
C PRO A 111 3.59 18.60 1.15
N ILE A 112 2.55 19.31 0.71
CA ILE A 112 2.63 20.43 -0.24
C ILE A 112 2.52 21.80 0.46
N LEU A 113 2.15 21.79 1.75
CA LEU A 113 2.07 22.93 2.65
C LEU A 113 2.61 22.54 4.03
N ASP A 114 3.11 23.52 4.77
CA ASP A 114 3.41 23.36 6.19
C ASP A 114 2.11 23.27 6.99
N GLY A 115 2.10 22.52 8.08
CA GLY A 115 0.92 22.44 8.94
C GLY A 115 0.98 21.35 10.00
N MET A 116 -0.16 21.13 10.64
CA MET A 116 -0.34 20.07 11.63
C MET A 116 -1.39 19.08 11.12
N ILE A 117 -1.04 17.81 11.12
CA ILE A 117 -1.98 16.70 10.99
C ILE A 117 -2.41 16.28 12.38
N GLU A 118 -3.71 16.19 12.62
CA GLU A 118 -4.28 15.80 13.89
C GLU A 118 -4.71 14.33 13.90
N LYS A 119 -4.88 13.80 15.12
CA LYS A 119 -5.39 12.45 15.31
C LYS A 119 -6.84 12.38 14.84
N GLY A 120 -7.12 11.45 13.92
CA GLY A 120 -8.45 11.29 13.35
C GLY A 120 -8.63 11.91 11.97
N ASP A 121 -7.66 12.69 11.49
CA ASP A 121 -7.70 13.26 10.15
C ASP A 121 -7.68 12.16 9.09
N LEU A 122 -8.53 12.32 8.07
CA LEU A 122 -8.55 11.46 6.88
C LEU A 122 -7.42 11.89 5.95
N LEU A 123 -6.33 11.12 5.92
CA LEU A 123 -5.16 11.41 5.10
C LEU A 123 -5.35 10.98 3.64
N GLY A 124 -6.19 9.96 3.43
CA GLY A 124 -6.56 9.48 2.11
C GLY A 124 -7.46 8.26 2.16
N VAL A 125 -7.79 7.75 0.97
CA VAL A 125 -8.59 6.55 0.76
C VAL A 125 -7.87 5.67 -0.25
N ILE A 126 -7.92 4.36 -0.03
CA ILE A 126 -7.53 3.37 -1.03
C ILE A 126 -8.76 2.62 -1.51
N ASN A 127 -8.79 2.33 -2.81
CA ASN A 127 -9.78 1.44 -3.39
C ASN A 127 -9.26 0.01 -3.22
N VAL A 128 -10.04 -0.86 -2.60
CA VAL A 128 -9.71 -2.28 -2.40
C VAL A 128 -10.66 -3.11 -3.24
N PHE A 129 -10.11 -3.93 -4.12
CA PHE A 129 -10.88 -4.80 -4.99
C PHE A 129 -10.50 -6.25 -4.77
N PRO A 130 -11.46 -7.18 -4.63
CA PRO A 130 -11.20 -8.60 -4.75
C PRO A 130 -10.61 -8.91 -6.12
N ILE A 131 -9.66 -9.86 -6.14
CA ILE A 131 -9.07 -10.36 -7.37
C ILE A 131 -9.21 -11.87 -7.48
N ILE A 132 -9.21 -12.35 -8.71
CA ILE A 132 -9.09 -13.77 -9.04
C ILE A 132 -7.78 -13.95 -9.78
N VAL A 133 -6.88 -14.78 -9.24
CA VAL A 133 -5.60 -15.10 -9.87
C VAL A 133 -5.82 -16.11 -10.99
N ASN A 134 -5.41 -15.75 -12.20
CA ASN A 134 -5.45 -16.62 -13.37
C ASN A 134 -4.04 -17.20 -13.56
N ARG A 135 -3.95 -18.54 -13.51
CA ARG A 135 -2.71 -19.29 -13.78
C ARG A 135 -2.65 -19.71 -15.24
#